data_AF-A0A4R7Q802-F1
#
_entry.id   AF-A0A4R7Q802-F1
#
_cell.length_a   1.000
_cell.length_b   1.000
_cell.length_c   1.000
_cell.angle_alpha   90.00
_cell.angle_beta   90.00
_cell.angle_gamma   90.00
#
_symmetry.space_group_name_H-M   'P 1'
#
loop_
_entity.id
_entity.type
_entity.pdbx_description
1 polymer ?
#
loop_
_entity_poly.entity_id
_entity_poly.type
_entity_poly.pdbx_seq_one_letter_code
_entity_poly.pdbx_strand_id
1 'polypeptide(L)'
;MELMFGAIGFIICAYAVIANDVIQTLGTFMASNHNLKWWWLWLFAVTILSATLIYGWVMHSGDVSYGRLLNIPLPENMEWWLLLAPLTLLVITRIGIPVSTTFMILSVFSTGQIIEKMILKSVYGYALSFVFAIVVYVIISKKFESPLSLEKLDKHSRKHYWLVAQWISTGFLWSQWLIQDFANIFVFLPRQLSLTELLLALSVILVIMAYILKKRGGKIQEIVNQKSNTKNIRSATIIDLIYGVFLFIFGNLNTIPMSTTWVFIGILAGRELAMTYLLNKNKIKYTYIIIAKDLGKVNIGLMVSVVIAFIIQYLK
;
A
#
# COMPACT_ATOMS: atom_id res chain seq x y z
N MET A 1 25.07 15.36 13.34
CA MET A 1 23.68 15.83 13.09
C MET A 1 23.02 15.01 11.97
N GLU A 2 23.73 14.63 10.92
CA GLU A 2 23.21 13.82 9.81
C GLU A 2 22.63 12.45 10.24
N LEU A 3 23.33 11.70 11.09
CA LEU A 3 22.83 10.41 11.60
C LEU A 3 21.52 10.56 12.39
N MET A 4 21.33 11.71 13.04
CA MET A 4 20.12 12.05 13.78
C MET A 4 18.96 12.34 12.82
N PHE A 5 19.20 13.11 11.75
CA PHE A 5 18.17 13.37 10.74
C PHE A 5 17.79 12.12 9.93
N GLY A 6 18.75 11.25 9.60
CA GLY A 6 18.47 9.94 9.00
C GLY A 6 17.59 9.06 9.89
N ALA A 7 17.92 8.94 11.18
CA ALA A 7 17.13 8.16 12.13
C ALA A 7 15.72 8.74 12.35
N ILE A 8 15.61 10.07 12.50
CA ILE A 8 14.31 10.75 12.65
C ILE A 8 13.48 10.56 11.36
N GLY A 9 14.09 10.76 10.20
CA GLY A 9 13.46 10.55 8.89
C GLY A 9 12.94 9.12 8.74
N PHE A 10 13.76 8.13 9.09
CA PHE A 10 13.36 6.72 9.10
C PHE A 10 12.15 6.46 10.02
N ILE A 11 12.18 6.94 11.27
CA ILE A 11 11.08 6.70 12.23
C ILE A 11 9.77 7.33 11.74
N ILE A 12 9.81 8.59 11.30
CA ILE A 12 8.63 9.30 10.81
C ILE A 12 8.11 8.62 9.54
N CYS A 13 9.02 8.29 8.61
CA CYS A 13 8.66 7.64 7.35
C CYS A 13 8.05 6.25 7.59
N ALA A 14 8.67 5.42 8.43
CA ALA A 14 8.15 4.10 8.80
C ALA A 14 6.73 4.21 9.37
N TYR A 15 6.48 5.14 10.29
CA TYR A 15 5.15 5.35 10.82
C TYR A 15 4.17 5.84 9.75
N ALA A 16 4.54 6.88 8.99
CA ALA A 16 3.65 7.54 8.05
C ALA A 16 3.28 6.64 6.86
N VAL A 17 4.24 5.90 6.31
CA VAL A 17 4.04 4.96 5.19
C VAL A 17 3.16 3.80 5.62
N ILE A 18 3.53 3.11 6.71
CA ILE A 18 2.76 1.97 7.21
C ILE A 18 1.34 2.43 7.57
N ALA A 19 1.18 3.55 8.28
CA ALA A 19 -0.13 4.05 8.66
C ALA A 19 -0.99 4.45 7.45
N ASN A 20 -0.41 5.02 6.39
CA ASN A 20 -1.17 5.38 5.18
C ASN A 20 -1.67 4.13 4.43
N ASP A 21 -0.77 3.17 4.22
CA ASP A 21 -1.01 2.03 3.34
C ASP A 21 -1.61 0.81 4.06
N VAL A 22 -1.69 0.83 5.40
CA VAL A 22 -2.37 -0.24 6.17
C VAL A 22 -3.81 -0.45 5.70
N ILE A 23 -4.48 0.61 5.21
CA ILE A 23 -5.83 0.55 4.60
C ILE A 23 -5.90 -0.48 3.48
N GLN A 24 -4.91 -0.41 2.60
CA GLN A 24 -4.91 -1.11 1.31
C GLN A 24 -4.41 -2.54 1.46
N THR A 25 -3.66 -2.82 2.53
CA THR A 25 -2.97 -4.09 2.75
C THR A 25 -3.59 -4.93 3.86
N LEU A 26 -3.71 -4.36 5.07
CA LEU A 26 -4.21 -5.04 6.26
C LEU A 26 -5.61 -4.56 6.68
N GLY A 27 -6.17 -3.54 6.02
CA GLY A 27 -7.45 -2.92 6.39
C GLY A 27 -8.62 -3.88 6.28
N THR A 28 -8.70 -4.61 5.16
CA THR A 28 -9.68 -5.68 4.92
C THR A 28 -9.52 -6.81 5.93
N PHE A 29 -8.27 -7.22 6.19
CA PHE A 29 -7.93 -8.23 7.19
C PHE A 29 -8.39 -7.85 8.60
N MET A 30 -8.07 -6.64 9.06
CA MET A 30 -8.52 -6.12 10.36
C MET A 30 -10.04 -6.01 10.45
N ALA A 31 -10.71 -5.57 9.38
CA ALA A 31 -12.17 -5.44 9.34
C ALA A 31 -12.86 -6.81 9.45
N SER A 32 -12.41 -7.80 8.67
CA SER A 32 -12.99 -9.16 8.70
C SER A 32 -12.67 -9.91 9.99
N ASN A 33 -11.54 -9.62 10.63
CA ASN A 33 -11.06 -10.30 11.85
C ASN A 33 -11.22 -9.45 13.12
N HIS A 34 -12.16 -8.49 13.14
CA HIS A 34 -12.36 -7.55 14.27
C HIS A 34 -12.66 -8.20 15.63
N ASN A 35 -13.11 -9.46 15.63
CA ASN A 35 -13.35 -10.25 16.84
C ASN A 35 -12.08 -10.85 17.44
N LEU A 36 -11.00 -10.95 16.64
CA LEU A 36 -9.73 -11.43 17.14
C LEU A 36 -9.01 -10.33 17.93
N LYS A 37 -8.22 -10.79 18.89
CA LYS A 37 -7.35 -9.93 19.70
C LYS A 37 -6.26 -9.35 18.79
N TRP A 38 -5.98 -8.05 18.96
CA TRP A 38 -5.05 -7.30 18.10
C TRP A 38 -3.66 -7.94 18.03
N TRP A 39 -3.21 -8.60 19.10
CA TRP A 39 -1.89 -9.24 19.13
C TRP A 39 -1.79 -10.44 18.19
N TRP A 40 -2.89 -11.13 17.87
CA TRP A 40 -2.88 -12.21 16.87
C TRP A 40 -2.71 -11.64 15.46
N LEU A 41 -3.41 -10.54 15.16
CA LEU A 41 -3.26 -9.82 13.89
C LEU A 41 -1.84 -9.25 13.77
N TRP A 42 -1.31 -8.75 14.89
CA TRP A 42 0.07 -8.26 14.98
C TRP A 42 1.07 -9.37 14.75
N LEU A 43 1.00 -10.49 15.48
CA LEU A 43 1.92 -11.61 15.33
C LEU A 43 1.96 -12.11 13.88
N PHE A 44 0.79 -12.24 13.24
CA PHE A 44 0.69 -12.60 11.83
C PHE A 44 1.41 -11.60 10.92
N ALA A 45 1.09 -10.31 11.03
CA ALA A 45 1.66 -9.27 10.18
C ALA A 45 3.17 -9.09 10.41
N VAL A 46 3.64 -9.15 11.66
CA VAL A 46 5.06 -8.98 11.99
C VAL A 46 5.92 -10.19 11.67
N THR A 47 5.35 -11.40 11.68
CA THR A 47 6.08 -12.59 11.26
C THR A 47 6.42 -12.49 9.78
N ILE A 48 5.44 -12.13 8.95
CA ILE A 48 5.65 -11.93 7.52
C ILE A 48 6.59 -10.74 7.27
N LEU A 49 6.43 -9.64 8.01
CA LEU A 49 7.31 -8.48 7.92
C LEU A 49 8.76 -8.84 8.22
N SER A 50 9.01 -9.50 9.35
CA SER A 50 10.36 -9.92 9.76
C SER A 50 10.96 -10.88 8.74
N ALA A 51 10.19 -11.87 8.28
CA ALA A 51 10.65 -12.83 7.29
C ALA A 51 11.01 -12.16 5.96
N THR A 52 10.16 -11.25 5.47
CA THR A 52 10.39 -10.49 4.23
C THR A 52 11.63 -9.60 4.38
N LEU A 53 11.74 -8.84 5.48
CA LEU A 53 12.88 -7.95 5.70
C LEU A 53 14.21 -8.72 5.79
N ILE A 54 14.25 -9.80 6.56
CA ILE A 54 15.45 -10.63 6.73
C ILE A 54 15.81 -11.33 5.41
N TYR A 55 14.82 -11.86 4.69
CA TYR A 55 15.06 -12.46 3.38
C TYR A 55 15.67 -11.46 2.39
N GLY A 56 15.11 -10.25 2.32
CA GLY A 56 15.66 -9.17 1.49
C GLY A 56 17.12 -8.88 1.85
N TRP A 57 17.39 -8.66 3.14
CA TRP A 57 18.73 -8.37 3.65
C TRP A 57 19.76 -9.46 3.31
N VAL A 58 19.40 -10.74 3.49
CA VAL A 58 20.29 -11.88 3.18
C VAL A 58 20.54 -12.01 1.67
N MET A 59 19.48 -11.92 0.86
CA MET A 59 19.58 -12.19 -0.58
C MET A 59 20.16 -11.02 -1.39
N HIS A 60 20.12 -9.81 -0.84
CA HIS A 60 20.60 -8.60 -1.51
C HIS A 60 21.80 -7.95 -0.79
N SER A 61 22.62 -8.76 -0.11
CA SER A 61 23.91 -8.34 0.47
C SER A 61 23.79 -7.12 1.39
N GLY A 62 22.77 -7.12 2.25
CA GLY A 62 22.50 -6.05 3.21
C GLY A 62 21.43 -5.04 2.78
N ASP A 63 20.97 -5.08 1.52
CA ASP A 63 19.87 -4.23 1.05
C ASP A 63 18.50 -4.82 1.39
N VAL A 64 17.65 -4.03 2.02
CA VAL A 64 16.27 -4.41 2.36
C VAL A 64 15.24 -3.85 1.38
N SER A 65 15.66 -3.00 0.44
CA SER A 65 14.78 -2.39 -0.56
C SER A 65 14.58 -3.26 -1.80
N TYR A 66 15.19 -4.45 -1.85
CA TYR A 66 15.10 -5.38 -2.98
C TYR A 66 15.51 -4.72 -4.31
N GLY A 67 16.57 -3.92 -4.27
CA GLY A 67 17.12 -3.20 -5.42
C GLY A 67 16.32 -1.97 -5.87
N ARG A 68 15.25 -1.59 -5.18
CA ARG A 68 14.39 -0.46 -5.60
C ARG A 68 15.04 0.90 -5.41
N LEU A 69 16.00 0.99 -4.50
CA LEU A 69 16.77 2.20 -4.25
C LEU A 69 18.05 2.28 -5.11
N LEU A 70 18.31 1.33 -6.02
CA LEU A 70 19.52 1.33 -6.86
C LEU A 70 19.64 2.58 -7.72
N ASN A 71 18.52 3.07 -8.25
CA ASN A 71 18.51 4.28 -9.08
C ASN A 71 18.31 5.56 -8.27
N ILE A 72 18.05 5.46 -6.96
CA ILE A 72 17.74 6.60 -6.11
C ILE A 72 18.97 6.93 -5.27
N PRO A 73 19.66 8.06 -5.54
CA PRO A 73 20.88 8.40 -4.81
C PRO A 73 20.59 8.59 -3.32
N LEU A 74 21.50 8.09 -2.48
CA LEU A 74 21.55 8.47 -1.08
C LEU A 74 22.28 9.83 -1.01
N PRO A 75 21.67 10.89 -0.43
CA PRO A 75 22.34 12.17 -0.29
C PRO A 75 23.60 12.03 0.57
N GLU A 76 24.67 12.77 0.23
CA GLU A 76 25.90 12.82 1.03
C GLU A 76 25.61 13.32 2.44
N ASN A 77 24.82 14.39 2.55
CA ASN A 77 24.38 14.95 3.83
C ASN A 77 22.85 14.83 3.97
N MET A 78 22.39 14.26 5.09
CA MET A 78 20.97 14.20 5.44
C MET A 78 20.54 15.52 6.07
N GLU A 79 19.99 16.40 5.24
CA GLU A 79 19.57 17.74 5.64
C GLU A 79 18.13 17.77 6.17
N TRP A 80 17.83 18.72 7.04
CA TRP A 80 16.55 18.79 7.76
C TRP A 80 15.33 18.96 6.82
N TRP A 81 15.52 19.60 5.66
CA TRP A 81 14.43 19.81 4.70
C TRP A 81 13.95 18.51 4.05
N LEU A 82 14.76 17.44 4.03
CA LEU A 82 14.33 16.12 3.57
C LEU A 82 13.23 15.54 4.47
N LEU A 83 13.12 16.00 5.73
CA LEU A 83 12.06 15.61 6.65
C LEU A 83 10.69 16.20 6.27
N LEU A 84 10.63 17.22 5.41
CA LEU A 84 9.35 17.83 5.00
C LEU A 84 8.42 16.81 4.31
N ALA A 85 8.96 15.89 3.51
CA ALA A 85 8.15 14.85 2.86
C ALA A 85 7.51 13.86 3.85
N PRO A 86 8.25 13.16 4.73
CA PRO A 86 7.65 12.26 5.71
C PRO A 86 6.76 12.99 6.72
N LEU A 87 7.07 14.24 7.11
CA LEU A 87 6.18 15.05 7.95
C LEU A 87 4.87 15.40 7.25
N THR A 88 4.92 15.78 5.98
CA THR A 88 3.71 16.07 5.19
C THR A 88 2.86 14.82 5.02
N LEU A 89 3.49 13.68 4.73
CA LEU A 89 2.80 12.39 4.67
C LEU A 89 2.10 12.09 6.01
N LEU A 90 2.76 12.31 7.14
CA LEU A 90 2.16 12.09 8.47
C LEU A 90 0.92 12.97 8.69
N VAL A 91 0.97 14.25 8.31
CA VAL A 91 -0.18 15.18 8.40
C VAL A 91 -1.32 14.70 7.51
N ILE A 92 -1.04 14.36 6.26
CA ILE A 92 -2.05 13.89 5.30
C ILE A 92 -2.69 12.57 5.76
N THR A 93 -1.88 11.63 6.26
CA THR A 93 -2.32 10.37 6.87
C THR A 93 -3.27 10.63 8.04
N ARG A 94 -3.02 11.66 8.86
CA ARG A 94 -3.91 12.02 9.98
C ARG A 94 -5.25 12.62 9.53
N ILE A 95 -5.28 13.27 8.37
CA ILE A 95 -6.51 13.79 7.74
C ILE A 95 -7.28 12.66 7.03
N GLY A 96 -6.62 11.55 6.70
CA GLY A 96 -7.25 10.37 6.10
C GLY A 96 -7.36 10.43 4.59
N ILE A 97 -6.52 11.23 3.92
CA ILE A 97 -6.47 11.24 2.46
C ILE A 97 -5.45 10.16 2.02
N PRO A 98 -5.86 9.15 1.24
CA PRO A 98 -4.93 8.18 0.70
C PRO A 98 -4.04 8.88 -0.33
N VAL A 99 -2.72 8.78 -0.17
CA VAL A 99 -1.74 9.39 -1.05
C VAL A 99 -0.67 8.36 -1.36
N SER A 100 -0.10 8.43 -2.57
CA SER A 100 1.04 7.59 -2.89
C SER A 100 2.23 7.94 -2.01
N THR A 101 2.51 7.08 -1.04
CA THR A 101 3.72 7.07 -0.22
C THR A 101 4.99 7.09 -1.09
N THR A 102 5.03 6.27 -2.14
CA THR A 102 6.16 6.22 -3.10
C THR A 102 6.46 7.57 -3.73
N PHE A 103 5.47 8.27 -4.30
CA PHE A 103 5.69 9.59 -4.86
C PHE A 103 6.03 10.63 -3.79
N MET A 104 5.37 10.60 -2.64
CA MET A 104 5.61 11.59 -1.58
C MET A 104 7.03 11.53 -1.05
N ILE A 105 7.54 10.31 -0.83
CA ILE A 105 8.84 10.11 -0.19
C ILE A 105 9.95 10.07 -1.23
N LEU A 106 9.85 9.21 -2.25
CA LEU A 106 10.99 8.95 -3.15
C LEU A 106 11.23 10.07 -4.16
N SER A 107 10.22 10.88 -4.51
CA SER A 107 10.42 11.98 -5.46
C SER A 107 11.42 13.02 -4.95
N VAL A 108 11.53 13.18 -3.62
CA VAL A 108 12.49 14.10 -3.00
C VAL A 108 13.94 13.65 -3.21
N PHE A 109 14.17 12.34 -3.31
CA PHE A 109 15.49 11.75 -3.50
C PHE A 109 15.79 11.42 -4.97
N SER A 110 14.81 11.57 -5.86
CA SER A 110 14.88 11.08 -7.23
C SER A 110 15.12 12.21 -8.24
N THR A 111 15.75 11.86 -9.35
CA THR A 111 15.84 12.77 -10.51
C THR A 111 14.50 12.84 -11.24
N GLY A 112 14.27 13.90 -12.01
CA GLY A 112 13.06 14.05 -12.82
C GLY A 112 12.79 12.86 -13.76
N GLN A 113 13.86 12.29 -14.35
CA GLN A 113 13.76 11.10 -15.21
C GLN A 113 13.27 9.86 -14.45
N ILE A 114 13.66 9.68 -13.19
CA ILE A 114 13.19 8.56 -12.37
C ILE A 114 11.73 8.79 -11.97
N ILE A 115 11.39 10.01 -11.57
CA ILE A 115 10.01 10.39 -11.22
C ILE A 115 9.08 10.13 -12.40
N GLU A 116 9.45 10.54 -13.61
CA GLU A 116 8.69 10.26 -14.84
C GLU A 116 8.45 8.76 -15.04
N LYS A 117 9.51 7.95 -14.92
CA LYS A 117 9.39 6.49 -15.03
C LYS A 117 8.49 5.88 -13.94
N MET A 118 8.57 6.38 -12.71
CA MET A 118 7.70 5.95 -11.61
C MET A 118 6.23 6.31 -11.88
N ILE A 119 5.97 7.50 -12.43
CA ILE A 119 4.63 7.96 -12.84
C ILE A 119 4.09 7.05 -13.94
N LEU A 120 4.84 6.86 -15.03
CA LEU A 120 4.45 5.99 -16.14
C LEU A 120 4.15 4.56 -15.66
N LYS A 121 5.06 3.97 -14.86
CA LYS A 121 4.87 2.63 -14.29
C LYS A 121 3.58 2.56 -13.47
N SER A 122 3.27 3.58 -12.66
CA SER A 122 2.06 3.63 -11.82
C SER A 122 0.78 3.83 -12.62
N VAL A 123 0.80 4.65 -13.68
CA VAL A 123 -0.35 4.84 -14.59
C VAL A 123 -0.65 3.54 -15.35
N TYR A 124 0.38 2.84 -15.84
CA TYR A 124 0.21 1.51 -16.43
C TYR A 124 -0.32 0.50 -15.42
N GLY A 125 0.18 0.54 -14.19
CA GLY A 125 -0.31 -0.26 -13.07
C GLY A 125 -1.81 -0.06 -12.84
N TYR A 126 -2.27 1.19 -12.77
CA TYR A 126 -3.69 1.54 -12.66
C TYR A 126 -4.51 1.01 -13.84
N ALA A 127 -4.09 1.29 -15.08
CA ALA A 127 -4.86 0.92 -16.26
C ALA A 127 -5.02 -0.60 -16.40
N LEU A 128 -3.93 -1.35 -16.22
CA LEU A 128 -3.94 -2.80 -16.31
C LEU A 128 -4.76 -3.42 -15.17
N SER A 129 -4.63 -2.91 -13.94
CA SER A 129 -5.37 -3.44 -12.79
C SER A 129 -6.86 -3.14 -12.89
N PHE A 130 -7.23 -1.98 -13.43
CA PHE A 130 -8.61 -1.60 -13.73
C PHE A 130 -9.26 -2.55 -14.72
N VAL A 131 -8.64 -2.77 -15.89
CA VAL A 131 -9.18 -3.66 -16.93
C VAL A 131 -9.24 -5.10 -16.41
N PHE A 132 -8.18 -5.57 -15.75
CA PHE A 132 -8.14 -6.92 -15.21
C PHE A 132 -9.22 -7.15 -14.15
N ALA A 133 -9.42 -6.19 -13.24
CA ALA A 133 -10.50 -6.27 -12.26
C ALA A 133 -11.86 -6.36 -12.94
N ILE A 134 -12.14 -5.58 -13.99
CA ILE A 134 -13.40 -5.70 -14.74
C ILE A 134 -13.57 -7.13 -15.28
N VAL A 135 -12.55 -7.67 -15.96
CA VAL A 135 -12.60 -9.01 -16.55
C VAL A 135 -12.85 -10.07 -15.46
N VAL A 136 -12.10 -10.04 -14.37
CA VAL A 136 -12.23 -11.00 -13.28
C VAL A 136 -13.60 -10.92 -12.63
N TYR A 137 -14.10 -9.73 -12.30
CA TYR A 137 -15.40 -9.58 -11.64
C TYR A 137 -16.57 -9.93 -12.57
N VAL A 138 -16.46 -9.65 -13.88
CA VAL A 138 -17.45 -10.10 -14.86
C VAL A 138 -17.46 -11.63 -14.99
N ILE A 139 -16.28 -12.26 -15.06
CA ILE A 139 -16.17 -13.73 -15.14
C ILE A 139 -16.71 -14.36 -13.85
N ILE A 140 -16.28 -13.90 -12.68
CA ILE A 140 -16.74 -14.42 -11.38
C ILE A 140 -18.25 -14.28 -11.27
N SER A 141 -18.80 -13.12 -11.65
CA SER A 141 -20.24 -12.88 -11.60
C SER A 141 -21.03 -13.76 -12.58
N LYS A 142 -20.48 -14.09 -13.75
CA LYS A 142 -21.15 -14.98 -14.72
C LYS A 142 -21.04 -16.46 -14.34
N LYS A 143 -19.92 -16.88 -13.74
CA LYS A 143 -19.61 -18.30 -13.43
C LYS A 143 -20.11 -18.75 -12.06
N PHE A 144 -20.28 -17.83 -11.09
CA PHE A 144 -20.70 -18.12 -9.70
C PHE A 144 -22.14 -17.65 -9.37
N GLU A 145 -23.02 -17.73 -10.38
CA GLU A 145 -24.50 -17.79 -10.32
C GLU A 145 -25.33 -16.49 -10.26
N SER A 146 -26.63 -16.68 -10.53
CA SER A 146 -27.78 -15.76 -10.61
C SER A 146 -27.71 -14.48 -9.75
N PRO A 147 -28.46 -13.41 -10.11
CA PRO A 147 -28.46 -12.11 -9.40
C PRO A 147 -28.57 -12.19 -7.87
N LEU A 148 -29.20 -13.25 -7.34
CA LEU A 148 -29.35 -13.54 -5.90
C LEU A 148 -28.05 -13.98 -5.19
N SER A 149 -27.07 -14.57 -5.87
CA SER A 149 -25.78 -14.99 -5.26
C SER A 149 -24.82 -13.82 -5.06
N LEU A 150 -24.95 -12.77 -5.88
CA LEU A 150 -24.23 -11.51 -5.75
C LEU A 150 -24.73 -10.68 -4.56
N GLU A 151 -26.03 -10.75 -4.26
CA GLU A 151 -26.63 -10.17 -3.06
C GLU A 151 -26.35 -11.04 -1.82
N LYS A 152 -26.28 -12.38 -1.98
CA LYS A 152 -25.95 -13.33 -0.91
C LYS A 152 -24.46 -13.52 -0.65
N LEU A 153 -23.57 -12.91 -1.44
CA LEU A 153 -22.14 -12.87 -1.16
C LEU A 153 -21.92 -12.39 0.28
N ASP A 154 -22.76 -11.45 0.76
CA ASP A 154 -22.68 -10.86 2.11
C ASP A 154 -23.26 -11.71 3.24
N LYS A 155 -24.08 -12.72 2.94
CA LYS A 155 -24.89 -13.41 3.98
C LYS A 155 -24.25 -14.69 4.55
N HIS A 156 -23.25 -15.29 3.87
CA HIS A 156 -22.77 -16.64 4.23
C HIS A 156 -21.23 -16.85 4.25
N SER A 157 -20.41 -15.82 4.51
CA SER A 157 -18.95 -15.96 4.40
C SER A 157 -18.21 -16.45 5.67
N ARG A 158 -18.88 -17.12 6.62
CA ARG A 158 -18.21 -17.70 7.82
C ARG A 158 -17.82 -19.18 7.64
N LYS A 159 -17.55 -19.62 6.42
CA LYS A 159 -16.97 -20.97 6.21
C LYS A 159 -15.47 -20.92 6.49
N HIS A 160 -14.96 -21.89 7.25
CA HIS A 160 -13.56 -21.93 7.71
C HIS A 160 -12.53 -21.78 6.59
N TYR A 161 -12.79 -22.37 5.41
CA TYR A 161 -11.89 -22.26 4.27
C TYR A 161 -11.72 -20.83 3.74
N TRP A 162 -12.75 -19.98 3.81
CA TRP A 162 -12.63 -18.57 3.38
C TRP A 162 -11.78 -17.76 4.33
N LEU A 163 -11.81 -18.08 5.64
CA LEU A 163 -10.91 -17.46 6.61
C LEU A 163 -9.46 -17.81 6.29
N VAL A 164 -9.16 -19.09 6.07
CA VAL A 164 -7.80 -19.54 5.69
C VAL A 164 -7.37 -18.89 4.37
N ALA A 165 -8.24 -18.89 3.36
CA ALA A 165 -7.93 -18.27 2.07
C ALA A 165 -7.67 -16.76 2.19
N GLN A 166 -8.44 -16.04 3.01
CA GLN A 166 -8.18 -14.64 3.30
C GLN A 166 -6.80 -14.45 3.93
N TRP A 167 -6.49 -15.17 5.01
CA TRP A 167 -5.21 -15.04 5.70
C TRP A 167 -4.03 -15.30 4.76
N ILE A 168 -4.12 -16.32 3.90
CA ILE A 168 -3.10 -16.59 2.89
C ILE A 168 -3.02 -15.44 1.88
N SER A 169 -4.14 -14.97 1.33
CA SER A 169 -4.16 -13.88 0.36
C SER A 169 -3.65 -12.55 0.93
N THR A 170 -4.02 -12.22 2.17
CA THR A 170 -3.54 -11.05 2.89
C THR A 170 -2.04 -11.20 3.16
N GLY A 171 -1.58 -12.38 3.58
CA GLY A 171 -0.16 -12.61 3.83
C GLY A 171 0.68 -12.47 2.56
N PHE A 172 0.17 -12.98 1.44
CA PHE A 172 0.78 -12.77 0.13
C PHE A 172 0.80 -11.28 -0.23
N LEU A 173 -0.34 -10.58 -0.22
CA LEU A 173 -0.40 -9.15 -0.49
C LEU A 173 0.56 -8.36 0.40
N TRP A 174 0.58 -8.65 1.69
CA TRP A 174 1.43 -7.96 2.66
C TRP A 174 2.91 -8.15 2.34
N SER A 175 3.33 -9.38 2.00
CA SER A 175 4.70 -9.62 1.55
C SER A 175 5.04 -8.82 0.28
N GLN A 176 4.15 -8.77 -0.70
CA GLN A 176 4.41 -8.07 -1.96
C GLN A 176 4.42 -6.55 -1.79
N TRP A 177 3.56 -6.02 -0.93
CA TRP A 177 3.60 -4.60 -0.57
C TRP A 177 4.89 -4.26 0.16
N LEU A 178 5.32 -5.06 1.15
CA LEU A 178 6.57 -4.83 1.88
C LEU A 178 7.79 -4.78 0.95
N ILE A 179 7.87 -5.73 0.01
CA ILE A 179 8.94 -5.77 -1.00
C ILE A 179 8.96 -4.46 -1.81
N GLN A 180 7.79 -3.90 -2.14
CA GLN A 180 7.67 -2.63 -2.87
C GLN A 180 8.02 -1.40 -2.01
N ASP A 181 7.45 -1.33 -0.82
CA ASP A 181 7.42 -0.14 0.01
C ASP A 181 8.55 -0.06 1.04
N PHE A 182 9.36 -1.11 1.22
CA PHE A 182 10.62 -1.01 1.96
C PHE A 182 11.53 0.07 1.38
N ALA A 183 11.49 0.31 0.07
CA ALA A 183 12.19 1.44 -0.53
C ALA A 183 11.78 2.78 0.11
N ASN A 184 10.48 2.98 0.32
CA ASN A 184 9.92 4.20 0.92
C ASN A 184 10.38 4.35 2.38
N ILE A 185 10.32 3.25 3.15
CA ILE A 185 10.66 3.24 4.58
C ILE A 185 12.17 3.45 4.79
N PHE A 186 13.01 2.77 4.01
CA PHE A 186 14.46 2.72 4.21
C PHE A 186 15.25 3.74 3.40
N VAL A 187 14.59 4.67 2.68
CA VAL A 187 15.28 5.68 1.85
C VAL A 187 16.26 6.54 2.68
N PHE A 188 15.96 6.75 3.96
CA PHE A 188 16.76 7.53 4.92
C PHE A 188 17.92 6.76 5.57
N LEU A 189 18.05 5.45 5.32
CA LEU A 189 19.09 4.61 5.90
C LEU A 189 20.14 4.23 4.83
N PRO A 190 21.33 3.78 5.26
CA PRO A 190 22.34 3.25 4.35
C PRO A 190 21.77 2.13 3.45
N ARG A 191 22.25 2.06 2.21
CA ARG A 191 21.77 1.06 1.23
C ARG A 191 22.11 -0.37 1.62
N GLN A 192 23.19 -0.55 2.38
CA GLN A 192 23.57 -1.82 2.98
C GLN A 192 23.54 -1.66 4.48
N LEU A 193 22.64 -2.37 5.15
CA LEU A 193 22.53 -2.34 6.60
C LEU A 193 23.47 -3.38 7.21
N SER A 194 24.17 -3.01 8.28
CA SER A 194 24.76 -3.97 9.19
C SER A 194 23.68 -4.75 9.94
N LEU A 195 24.04 -5.89 10.55
CA LEU A 195 23.13 -6.67 11.37
C LEU A 195 22.51 -5.84 12.51
N THR A 196 23.31 -4.96 13.13
CA THR A 196 22.83 -4.09 14.20
C THR A 196 21.81 -3.07 13.70
N GLU A 197 22.07 -2.42 12.56
CA GLU A 197 21.12 -1.48 11.96
C GLU A 197 19.83 -2.17 11.52
N LEU A 198 19.92 -3.38 10.96
CA LEU A 198 18.76 -4.21 10.62
C LEU A 198 17.91 -4.51 11.86
N LEU A 199 18.52 -5.00 12.94
CA LEU A 199 17.80 -5.36 14.17
C LEU A 199 17.17 -4.14 14.83
N LEU A 200 17.84 -2.98 14.84
CA LEU A 200 17.29 -1.73 15.34
C LEU A 200 16.10 -1.26 14.50
N ALA A 201 16.26 -1.23 13.17
CA ALA A 201 15.21 -0.84 12.24
C ALA A 201 13.98 -1.77 12.36
N LEU A 202 14.21 -3.07 12.42
CA LEU A 202 13.15 -4.07 12.64
C LEU A 202 12.44 -3.81 13.97
N SER A 203 13.17 -3.63 15.06
CA SER A 203 12.59 -3.37 16.39
C SER A 203 11.69 -2.13 16.39
N VAL A 204 12.13 -1.04 15.75
CA VAL A 204 11.32 0.18 15.58
C VAL A 204 10.03 -0.11 14.82
N ILE A 205 10.12 -0.80 13.68
CA ILE A 205 8.95 -1.14 12.85
C ILE A 205 7.99 -2.06 13.61
N LEU A 206 8.48 -3.03 14.38
CA LEU A 206 7.65 -3.91 15.21
C LEU A 206 6.84 -3.13 16.25
N VAL A 207 7.44 -2.13 16.89
CA VAL A 207 6.78 -1.24 17.85
C VAL A 207 5.73 -0.37 17.16
N ILE A 208 6.05 0.20 16.00
CA ILE A 208 5.10 0.98 15.18
C ILE A 208 3.89 0.11 14.79
N MET A 209 4.14 -1.11 14.32
CA MET A 209 3.08 -2.08 13.98
C MET A 209 2.22 -2.45 15.19
N ALA A 210 2.84 -2.64 16.36
CA ALA A 210 2.11 -2.92 17.60
C ALA A 210 1.17 -1.76 17.95
N TYR A 211 1.65 -0.53 17.83
CA TYR A 211 0.85 0.67 18.07
C TYR A 211 -0.33 0.79 17.10
N ILE A 212 -0.09 0.62 15.79
CA ILE A 212 -1.12 0.75 14.74
C ILE A 212 -2.22 -0.31 14.93
N LEU A 213 -1.83 -1.57 15.14
CA LEU A 213 -2.78 -2.67 15.29
C LEU A 213 -3.50 -2.63 16.64
N LYS A 214 -2.86 -2.18 17.73
CA LYS A 214 -3.53 -1.95 19.02
C LYS A 214 -4.61 -0.87 18.90
N LYS A 215 -4.37 0.17 18.11
CA LYS A 215 -5.38 1.19 17.77
C LYS A 215 -6.37 0.75 16.69
N ARG A 216 -6.29 -0.50 16.22
CA ARG A 216 -7.10 -1.06 15.12
C ARG A 216 -7.12 -0.14 13.90
N GLY A 217 -5.98 0.50 13.56
CA GLY A 217 -5.87 1.42 12.43
C GLY A 217 -6.44 2.84 12.63
N GLY A 218 -7.03 3.19 13.79
CA GLY A 218 -7.46 4.56 14.11
C GLY A 218 -8.49 5.17 13.15
N LYS A 219 -8.43 6.49 12.91
CA LYS A 219 -9.30 7.21 11.93
C LYS A 219 -9.27 6.58 10.53
N ILE A 220 -8.14 6.00 10.20
CA ILE A 220 -7.90 5.37 8.91
C ILE A 220 -8.75 4.09 8.74
N GLN A 221 -8.98 3.33 9.81
CA GLN A 221 -9.89 2.18 9.77
C GLN A 221 -11.36 2.59 9.64
N GLU A 222 -11.75 3.76 10.15
CA GLU A 222 -13.12 4.28 9.94
C GLU A 222 -13.40 4.45 8.44
N ILE A 223 -12.40 4.90 7.67
CA ILE A 223 -12.49 5.05 6.22
C ILE A 223 -12.65 3.69 5.53
N VAL A 224 -11.89 2.67 5.95
CA VAL A 224 -12.02 1.29 5.45
C VAL A 224 -13.39 0.71 5.75
N ASN A 225 -13.91 0.96 6.96
CA ASN A 225 -15.21 0.46 7.40
C ASN A 225 -16.39 1.16 6.70
N GLN A 226 -16.19 2.40 6.23
CA GLN A 226 -17.19 3.20 5.51
C GLN A 226 -17.25 2.90 4.01
N LYS A 227 -16.12 2.52 3.37
CA LYS A 227 -16.13 2.06 1.97
C LYS A 227 -16.76 0.66 1.91
N SER A 228 -17.94 0.59 1.30
CA SER A 228 -18.87 -0.54 1.30
C SER A 228 -18.25 -1.91 0.99
N ASN A 229 -18.71 -2.92 1.74
CA ASN A 229 -18.52 -4.36 1.55
C ASN A 229 -17.15 -5.01 1.82
N THR A 230 -16.24 -4.31 2.49
CA THR A 230 -14.96 -4.89 2.99
C THR A 230 -15.13 -5.88 4.15
N LYS A 231 -16.31 -5.95 4.77
CA LYS A 231 -16.63 -6.97 5.81
C LYS A 231 -16.77 -8.38 5.25
N ASN A 232 -16.96 -8.51 3.93
CA ASN A 232 -17.14 -9.80 3.28
C ASN A 232 -15.78 -10.47 3.01
N ILE A 233 -15.53 -11.57 3.70
CA ILE A 233 -14.26 -12.31 3.64
C ILE A 233 -13.95 -12.74 2.20
N ARG A 234 -14.95 -13.19 1.43
CA ARG A 234 -14.74 -13.63 0.03
C ARG A 234 -14.30 -12.48 -0.87
N SER A 235 -14.96 -11.32 -0.74
CA SER A 235 -14.58 -10.15 -1.53
C SER A 235 -13.18 -9.66 -1.13
N ALA A 236 -12.86 -9.67 0.17
CA ALA A 236 -11.53 -9.32 0.66
C ALA A 236 -10.46 -10.26 0.08
N THR A 237 -10.66 -11.58 0.12
CA THR A 237 -9.71 -12.56 -0.45
C THR A 237 -9.42 -12.30 -1.93
N ILE A 238 -10.45 -12.01 -2.73
CA ILE A 238 -10.27 -11.77 -4.17
C ILE A 238 -9.51 -10.47 -4.41
N ILE A 239 -9.85 -9.38 -3.71
CA ILE A 239 -9.15 -8.10 -3.84
C ILE A 239 -7.68 -8.26 -3.42
N ASP A 240 -7.43 -8.89 -2.27
CA ASP A 240 -6.08 -9.09 -1.75
C ASP A 240 -5.23 -9.90 -2.73
N LEU A 241 -5.80 -10.98 -3.30
CA LEU A 241 -5.09 -11.83 -4.27
C LEU A 241 -4.78 -11.09 -5.58
N ILE A 242 -5.76 -10.41 -6.17
CA ILE A 242 -5.55 -9.63 -7.40
C ILE A 242 -4.48 -8.57 -7.14
N TYR A 243 -4.59 -7.85 -6.03
CA TYR A 243 -3.65 -6.80 -5.69
C TYR A 243 -2.23 -7.35 -5.48
N GLY A 244 -2.09 -8.43 -4.72
CA GLY A 244 -0.80 -9.10 -4.52
C GLY A 244 -0.17 -9.58 -5.82
N VAL A 245 -0.96 -10.13 -6.75
CA VAL A 245 -0.46 -10.59 -8.07
C VAL A 245 0.07 -9.41 -8.88
N PHE A 246 -0.65 -8.28 -8.90
CA PHE A 246 -0.17 -7.08 -9.59
C PHE A 246 1.12 -6.56 -8.98
N LEU A 247 1.21 -6.46 -7.65
CA LEU A 247 2.43 -6.02 -6.97
C LEU A 247 3.60 -6.96 -7.23
N PHE A 248 3.36 -8.27 -7.27
CA PHE A 248 4.37 -9.27 -7.62
C PHE A 248 4.86 -9.09 -9.05
N ILE A 249 3.97 -9.03 -10.04
CA ILE A 249 4.34 -8.88 -11.45
C ILE A 249 5.14 -7.59 -11.64
N PHE A 250 4.58 -6.44 -11.23
CA PHE A 250 5.24 -5.16 -11.42
C PHE A 250 6.52 -4.99 -10.58
N GLY A 251 6.64 -5.72 -9.47
CA GLY A 251 7.85 -5.77 -8.66
C GLY A 251 8.99 -6.52 -9.33
N ASN A 252 8.68 -7.54 -10.13
CA ASN A 252 9.68 -8.37 -10.81
C ASN A 252 10.00 -7.89 -12.23
N LEU A 253 9.18 -7.01 -12.84
CA LEU A 253 9.44 -6.48 -14.19
C LEU A 253 10.69 -5.59 -14.26
N ASN A 254 10.87 -4.71 -13.28
CA ASN A 254 12.03 -3.84 -13.15
C ASN A 254 12.12 -3.26 -11.74
N THR A 255 13.30 -2.73 -11.40
CA THR A 255 13.63 -2.17 -10.08
C THR A 255 13.03 -0.78 -9.83
N ILE A 256 12.35 -0.16 -10.80
CA ILE A 256 11.77 1.18 -10.60
C ILE A 256 10.61 1.09 -9.61
N PRO A 257 10.60 1.90 -8.53
CA PRO A 257 9.50 1.91 -7.58
C PRO A 257 8.17 2.25 -8.25
N MET A 258 7.10 1.61 -7.80
CA MET A 258 5.74 1.86 -8.26
C MET A 258 4.89 2.41 -7.11
N SER A 259 3.88 3.22 -7.44
CA SER A 259 2.82 3.53 -6.50
C SER A 259 1.82 2.39 -6.38
N THR A 260 1.84 1.73 -5.23
CA THR A 260 0.90 0.66 -4.87
C THR A 260 -0.53 1.20 -4.77
N THR A 261 -0.70 2.44 -4.29
CA THR A 261 -1.98 3.17 -4.24
C THR A 261 -2.69 3.27 -5.60
N TRP A 262 -1.96 3.54 -6.69
CA TRP A 262 -2.57 3.64 -8.03
C TRP A 262 -3.12 2.28 -8.49
N VAL A 263 -2.36 1.20 -8.28
CA VAL A 263 -2.82 -0.16 -8.60
C VAL A 263 -4.09 -0.50 -7.81
N PHE A 264 -4.10 -0.22 -6.50
CA PHE A 264 -5.25 -0.47 -5.63
C PHE A 264 -6.51 0.27 -6.10
N ILE A 265 -6.37 1.55 -6.44
CA ILE A 265 -7.50 2.38 -6.91
C ILE A 265 -8.00 1.90 -8.27
N GLY A 266 -7.11 1.42 -9.15
CA GLY A 266 -7.49 0.77 -10.40
C GLY A 266 -8.34 -0.48 -10.16
N ILE A 267 -7.93 -1.36 -9.24
CA ILE A 267 -8.68 -2.58 -8.88
C ILE A 267 -10.07 -2.23 -8.35
N LEU A 268 -10.16 -1.28 -7.42
CA LEU A 268 -11.44 -0.85 -6.85
C LEU A 268 -12.37 -0.24 -7.90
N ALA A 269 -11.84 0.62 -8.76
CA ALA A 269 -12.62 1.24 -9.83
C ALA A 269 -13.14 0.21 -10.83
N GLY A 270 -12.30 -0.76 -11.23
CA GLY A 270 -12.69 -1.80 -12.17
C GLY A 270 -13.75 -2.74 -11.57
N ARG A 271 -13.59 -3.12 -10.30
CA ARG A 271 -14.58 -3.88 -9.54
C ARG A 271 -15.92 -3.15 -9.47
N GLU A 272 -15.92 -1.89 -9.07
CA GLU A 272 -17.16 -1.11 -8.86
C GLU A 272 -17.92 -0.94 -10.18
N LEU A 273 -17.21 -0.69 -11.28
CA LEU A 273 -17.79 -0.59 -12.61
C LEU A 273 -18.41 -1.93 -13.05
N ALA A 274 -17.68 -3.04 -12.91
CA ALA A 274 -18.17 -4.36 -13.27
C ALA A 274 -19.42 -4.76 -12.47
N MET A 275 -19.37 -4.57 -11.14
CA MET A 275 -20.50 -4.89 -10.26
C MET A 275 -21.72 -4.02 -10.55
N THR A 276 -21.54 -2.71 -10.77
CA THR A 276 -22.64 -1.81 -11.13
C THR A 276 -23.25 -2.18 -12.48
N TYR A 277 -22.41 -2.47 -13.48
CA TYR A 277 -22.87 -2.86 -14.82
C TYR A 277 -23.72 -4.14 -14.80
N LEU A 278 -23.38 -5.09 -13.93
CA LEU A 278 -24.09 -6.37 -13.82
C LEU A 278 -25.35 -6.29 -12.97
N LEU A 279 -25.32 -5.56 -11.85
CA LEU A 279 -26.38 -5.56 -10.83
C LEU A 279 -27.33 -4.35 -10.90
N ASN A 280 -26.82 -3.17 -11.24
CA ASN A 280 -27.53 -1.91 -11.09
C ASN A 280 -27.19 -0.93 -12.22
N LYS A 281 -27.49 -1.32 -13.46
CA LYS A 281 -27.19 -0.52 -14.68
C LYS A 281 -27.64 0.94 -14.58
N ASN A 282 -28.75 1.20 -13.90
CA ASN A 282 -29.31 2.55 -13.71
C ASN A 282 -28.39 3.48 -12.90
N LYS A 283 -27.45 2.94 -12.12
CA LYS A 283 -26.51 3.71 -11.28
C LYS A 283 -25.13 3.90 -11.92
N ILE A 284 -24.92 3.47 -13.17
CA ILE A 284 -23.59 3.50 -13.79
C ILE A 284 -22.98 4.91 -13.88
N LYS A 285 -23.82 5.94 -14.14
CA LYS A 285 -23.39 7.35 -14.13
C LYS A 285 -22.83 7.76 -12.77
N TYR A 286 -23.48 7.33 -11.68
CA TYR A 286 -23.02 7.61 -10.32
C TYR A 286 -21.69 6.91 -10.01
N THR A 287 -21.53 5.67 -10.48
CA THR A 287 -20.26 4.93 -10.36
C THR A 287 -19.11 5.61 -11.07
N TYR A 288 -19.32 6.15 -12.28
CA TYR A 288 -18.29 6.96 -12.96
C TYR A 288 -17.88 8.19 -12.16
N ILE A 289 -18.82 8.87 -11.49
CA ILE A 289 -18.53 10.02 -10.62
C ILE A 289 -17.68 9.58 -9.42
N ILE A 290 -17.99 8.44 -8.79
CA ILE A 290 -17.19 7.90 -7.68
C ILE A 290 -15.76 7.60 -8.14
N ILE A 291 -15.61 6.89 -9.27
CA ILE A 291 -14.30 6.54 -9.84
C ILE A 291 -13.49 7.80 -10.16
N ALA A 292 -14.11 8.80 -10.81
CA ALA A 292 -13.47 10.07 -11.12
C ALA A 292 -13.04 10.82 -9.84
N LYS A 293 -13.88 10.80 -8.80
CA LYS A 293 -13.55 11.43 -7.50
C LYS A 293 -12.38 10.73 -6.81
N ASP A 294 -12.33 9.40 -6.82
CA ASP A 294 -11.21 8.65 -6.23
C ASP A 294 -9.91 8.87 -7.04
N LEU A 295 -9.98 8.88 -8.37
CA LEU A 295 -8.85 9.21 -9.23
C LEU A 295 -8.37 10.66 -9.02
N GLY A 296 -9.30 11.61 -8.86
CA GLY A 296 -8.99 13.00 -8.55
C GLY A 296 -8.22 13.16 -7.23
N LYS A 297 -8.62 12.44 -6.17
CA LYS A 297 -7.91 12.46 -4.88
C LYS A 297 -6.47 11.97 -5.01
N VAL A 298 -6.24 10.89 -5.74
CA VAL A 298 -4.89 10.32 -5.94
C VAL A 298 -4.02 11.27 -6.76
N ASN A 299 -4.58 11.91 -7.79
CA ASN A 299 -3.87 12.92 -8.59
C ASN A 299 -3.52 14.17 -7.77
N ILE A 300 -4.41 14.64 -6.89
CA ILE A 300 -4.09 15.72 -5.95
C ILE A 300 -2.92 15.30 -5.06
N GLY A 301 -2.92 14.07 -4.55
CA GLY A 301 -1.79 13.52 -3.80
C GLY A 301 -0.47 13.57 -4.57
N LEU A 302 -0.48 13.13 -5.83
CA LEU A 302 0.69 13.22 -6.73
C LEU A 302 1.14 14.67 -6.94
N MET A 303 0.21 15.59 -7.20
CA MET A 303 0.52 17.01 -7.40
C MET A 303 1.17 17.61 -6.15
N VAL A 304 0.66 17.30 -4.96
CA VAL A 304 1.28 17.72 -3.68
C VAL A 304 2.69 17.14 -3.54
N SER A 305 2.91 15.87 -3.88
CA SER A 305 4.25 15.26 -3.87
C SER A 305 5.23 15.97 -4.80
N VAL A 306 4.80 16.30 -6.01
CA VAL A 306 5.62 17.03 -6.99
C VAL A 306 5.95 18.43 -6.50
N VAL A 307 4.96 19.16 -5.94
CA VAL A 307 5.19 20.50 -5.36
C VAL A 307 6.20 20.45 -4.22
N ILE A 308 6.10 19.45 -3.32
CA ILE A 308 7.07 19.28 -2.22
C ILE A 308 8.47 18.97 -2.76
N ALA A 309 8.58 18.11 -3.77
CA ALA A 309 9.87 17.82 -4.40
C ALA A 309 10.50 19.10 -5.00
N PHE A 310 9.70 19.94 -5.68
CA PHE A 310 10.16 21.24 -6.18
C PHE A 310 10.58 22.21 -5.07
N ILE A 311 9.80 22.31 -3.97
CA ILE A 311 10.16 23.15 -2.82
C ILE A 311 11.49 22.70 -2.23
N ILE A 312 11.69 21.40 -2.04
CA ILE A 312 12.94 20.87 -1.50
C ILE A 312 14.11 21.11 -2.47
N GLN A 313 13.88 20.99 -3.78
CA GLN A 313 14.90 21.31 -4.77
C GLN A 313 15.28 22.79 -4.76
N TYR A 314 14.35 23.69 -4.46
CA TYR A 314 14.64 25.13 -4.31
C TYR A 314 15.39 25.46 -3.01
N LEU A 315 15.19 24.67 -1.94
CA LEU A 315 15.87 24.84 -0.66
C LEU A 315 17.30 24.25 -0.64
N LYS A 316 17.62 23.38 -1.60
CA LYS A 316 18.92 22.72 -1.76
C LYS A 316 19.90 23.62 -2.52
#